data_AF-A0A0J7HXD7-F1
#
_entry.id   AF-A0A0J7HXD7-F1
#
_cell.length_a   1.000
_cell.length_b   1.000
_cell.length_c   1.000
_cell.angle_alpha   90.00
_cell.angle_beta   90.00
_cell.angle_gamma   90.00
#
_symmetry.space_group_name_H-M   'P 1'
#
loop_
_entity.id
_entity.type
_entity.pdbx_description
1 polymer ?
#
loop_
_entity_poly.entity_id
_entity_poly.type
_entity_poly.pdbx_seq_one_letter_code
_entity_poly.pdbx_strand_id
1 'polypeptide(L)' 'MSDYKEYCLEKTSNQHILKAPGYKVIEKDGSTETFKISGDGFIFHNEHHLLRVESEYFVKYIQQEYNPITKLIENAYD' A
#
# COMPACT_ATOMS: atom_id res chain seq x y z
N MET A 1 18.55 7.53 16.41
CA MET A 1 17.92 6.43 15.65
C MET A 1 16.72 7.04 14.95
N SER A 2 16.65 6.95 13.63
CA SER A 2 15.49 7.43 12.89
C SER A 2 14.38 6.39 13.07
N ASP A 3 13.40 6.66 13.94
CA ASP A 3 12.27 5.74 14.15
C ASP A 3 11.38 5.74 12.90
N TYR A 4 11.49 4.68 12.11
CA TYR A 4 10.55 4.42 11.02
C TYR A 4 9.22 3.96 11.60
N LYS A 5 8.13 4.54 11.10
CA LYS A 5 6.76 4.10 11.38
C LYS A 5 6.34 3.08 10.35
N GLU A 6 5.52 2.12 10.77
CA GLU A 6 4.99 1.08 9.90
C GLU A 6 3.49 1.28 9.66
N TYR A 7 3.04 0.98 8.45
CA TYR A 7 1.64 0.98 8.08
C TYR A 7 1.31 -0.22 7.19
N CYS A 8 0.32 -1.00 7.60
CA CYS A 8 -0.22 -2.09 6.81
C CYS A 8 -1.20 -1.52 5.78
N LEU A 9 -0.88 -1.65 4.49
CA LEU A 9 -1.64 -1.02 3.41
C LEU A 9 -3.00 -1.71 3.20
N GLU A 10 -3.14 -3.00 3.47
CA GLU A 10 -4.40 -3.75 3.40
C GLU A 10 -4.50 -4.84 4.46
N LYS A 11 -5.71 -5.16 4.89
CA LYS A 11 -5.99 -6.22 5.87
C LYS A 11 -6.23 -7.56 5.19
N THR A 12 -5.24 -8.06 4.45
CA THR A 12 -5.25 -9.38 3.81
C THR A 12 -4.29 -10.33 4.52
N SER A 13 -4.21 -11.59 4.09
CA SER A 13 -3.17 -12.53 4.54
C SER A 13 -1.82 -12.32 3.84
N ASN A 14 -1.79 -11.58 2.73
CA ASN A 14 -0.59 -11.27 1.94
C ASN A 14 -0.44 -9.75 1.85
N GLN A 15 0.20 -9.16 2.85
CA GLN A 15 0.14 -7.72 3.12
C GLN A 15 1.36 -6.97 2.57
N HIS A 16 1.13 -5.76 2.09
CA HIS A 16 2.13 -4.75 1.87
C HIS A 16 2.30 -3.88 3.12
N ILE A 17 3.55 -3.71 3.57
CA ILE A 17 3.91 -2.89 4.73
C ILE A 17 4.73 -1.69 4.27
N LEU A 18 4.19 -0.49 4.45
CA LEU A 18 4.93 0.76 4.30
C LEU A 18 5.77 1.01 5.56
N LYS A 19 7.06 1.30 5.39
CA LYS A 19 7.93 1.86 6.43
C LYS A 19 8.43 3.24 5.98
N ALA A 20 8.19 4.27 6.79
CA ALA A 20 8.66 5.64 6.54
C ALA A 20 8.83 6.39 7.87
N PRO A 21 9.73 7.39 7.97
CA PRO A 21 9.84 8.28 9.14
C PRO A 21 8.51 8.92 9.56
N GLY A 22 7.67 9.24 8.58
CA GLY A 22 6.31 9.71 8.78
C GLY A 22 5.46 9.43 7.56
N TYR A 23 4.16 9.21 7.77
CA TYR A 23 3.18 9.07 6.70
C TYR A 23 1.84 9.69 7.12
N LYS A 24 1.05 10.08 6.12
CA LYS A 24 -0.33 10.55 6.27
C LYS A 24 -1.13 10.10 5.05
N VAL A 25 -2.32 9.54 5.27
CA VAL A 25 -3.31 9.39 4.20
C VAL A 25 -3.99 10.74 3.99
N ILE A 26 -3.89 11.28 2.78
CA ILE A 26 -4.45 12.60 2.45
C ILE A 26 -5.78 12.51 1.73
N GLU A 27 -6.03 11.40 1.03
CA GLU A 27 -7.26 11.15 0.28
C GLU A 27 -7.55 9.66 0.25
N LYS A 28 -8.85 9.31 0.30
CA LYS A 28 -9.36 7.96 0.08
C LYS A 28 -10.59 8.07 -0.81
N ASP A 29 -10.54 7.42 -1.96
CA ASP A 29 -11.66 7.30 -2.88
C ASP A 29 -11.77 5.86 -3.35
N GLY A 30 -12.64 5.06 -2.72
CA GLY A 30 -13.06 3.71 -3.11
C GLY A 30 -11.95 2.72 -3.53
N SER A 31 -11.39 2.94 -4.72
CA SER A 31 -10.31 2.19 -5.36
C SER A 31 -8.92 2.82 -5.23
N THR A 32 -8.77 3.99 -4.62
CA THR A 32 -7.50 4.70 -4.45
C THR A 32 -7.31 5.22 -3.03
N GLU A 33 -6.07 5.16 -2.55
CA GLU A 33 -5.64 5.85 -1.34
C GLU A 33 -4.35 6.61 -1.62
N THR A 34 -4.35 7.91 -1.38
CA THR A 34 -3.18 8.77 -1.59
C THR A 34 -2.44 8.96 -0.29
N PHE A 35 -1.14 8.66 -0.31
CA PHE A 35 -0.25 8.79 0.83
C PHE A 35 0.74 9.92 0.60
N LYS A 36 1.01 10.65 1.68
CA LYS A 36 2.14 11.57 1.81
C LYS A 36 3.13 10.96 2.80
N ILE A 37 4.38 10.80 2.43
CA ILE A 37 5.46 10.27 3.27
C ILE A 37 6.54 11.34 3.52
N SER A 38 7.36 11.14 4.54
CA SER A 38 8.48 12.03 4.88
C SER A 38 9.80 11.28 4.76
N GLY A 39 10.72 11.76 3.93
CA GLY A 39 11.97 11.04 3.63
C GLY A 39 11.72 9.80 2.78
N ASP A 40 12.62 8.82 2.87
CA ASP A 40 12.50 7.57 2.12
C ASP A 40 11.35 6.71 2.66
N GLY A 41 10.51 6.24 1.74
CA GLY A 41 9.48 5.23 2.00
C GLY A 41 9.89 3.88 1.44
N PHE A 42 9.58 2.82 2.16
CA PHE A 42 9.87 1.45 1.77
C PHE A 42 8.61 0.60 1.86
N ILE A 43 8.24 -0.06 0.77
CA ILE A 43 7.11 -1.00 0.75
C ILE A 43 7.69 -2.42 0.73
N PHE A 44 7.28 -3.21 1.70
CA PHE A 44 7.66 -4.61 1.84
C PHE A 44 6.45 -5.48 1.53
N HIS A 45 6.64 -6.50 0.71
CA HIS A 45 5.66 -7.53 0.45
C HIS A 45 6.37 -8.88 0.46
N ASN A 46 5.63 -9.96 0.73
CA ASN A 46 6.26 -11.29 0.83
C ASN A 46 6.72 -11.83 -0.53
N GLU A 47 6.07 -11.42 -1.62
CA GLU A 47 6.34 -11.91 -2.97
C GLU A 47 7.18 -10.89 -3.75
N HIS A 48 6.87 -9.61 -3.61
CA HIS A 48 7.56 -8.52 -4.28
C HIS A 48 8.62 -7.99 -3.31
N HIS A 49 9.89 -8.09 -3.72
CA HIS A 49 11.02 -7.59 -2.93
C HIS A 49 10.80 -6.11 -2.53
N LEU A 50 11.66 -5.59 -1.64
CA LEU A 50 11.62 -4.19 -1.18
C LEU A 50 11.48 -3.17 -2.34
N LEU A 51 10.39 -2.39 -2.33
CA LEU A 51 10.22 -1.24 -3.20
C LEU A 51 10.57 0.05 -2.44
N ARG A 52 11.38 0.91 -3.05
CA ARG A 52 11.66 2.26 -2.51
C ARG A 52 10.77 3.29 -3.21
N VAL A 53 10.08 4.09 -2.42
CA VAL A 53 9.30 5.24 -2.88
C VAL A 53 10.18 6.48 -2.80
N GLU A 54 10.55 7.02 -3.97
CA GLU A 54 11.45 8.19 -4.09
C GLU A 54 10.69 9.53 -4.21
N SER A 55 9.36 9.48 -4.08
CA SER A 55 8.48 10.64 -4.13
C SER A 55 7.85 10.88 -2.76
N GLU A 56 7.60 12.14 -2.41
CA GLU A 56 6.85 12.51 -1.21
C GLU A 56 5.42 11.95 -1.24
N TYR A 57 4.86 11.74 -2.43
CA TYR A 57 3.51 11.23 -2.63
C TYR A 57 3.52 9.95 -3.45
N PHE A 58 2.68 9.00 -3.03
CA PHE A 58 2.34 7.83 -3.82
C PHE A 58 0.86 7.49 -3.69
N VAL A 59 0.33 6.81 -4.70
CA VAL A 59 -1.06 6.36 -4.73
C VAL A 59 -1.06 4.85 -4.64
N LYS A 60 -1.81 4.32 -3.68
CA LYS A 60 -2.19 2.92 -3.67
C LYS A 60 -3.44 2.77 -4.54
N TYR A 61 -3.37 1.93 -5.56
CA TYR A 61 -4.52 1.55 -6.37
C TYR A 61 -5.01 0.16 -5.95
N ILE A 62 -6.33 0.01 -5.80
CA ILE A 62 -7.00 -1.24 -5.46
C ILE A 62 -7.71 -1.71 -6.72
N GLN A 63 -7.16 -2.75 -7.35
CA GLN A 63 -7.74 -3.32 -8.54
C GLN A 63 -9.01 -4.09 -8.20
N GLN A 64 -10.00 -4.03 -9.09
CA GLN A 64 -11.22 -4.84 -9.02
C GLN A 64 -11.09 -5.99 -10.02
N GLU A 65 -11.09 -7.23 -9.55
CA GLU A 65 -10.95 -8.41 -10.40
C GLU A 65 -12.19 -9.30 -10.32
N TYR A 66 -12.57 -9.88 -11.44
CA TYR A 66 -13.62 -10.88 -11.48
C TYR A 66 -13.07 -12.24 -11.06
N ASN A 67 -13.57 -12.77 -9.94
CA ASN A 67 -13.24 -14.10 -9.48
C ASN A 67 -14.14 -15.13 -10.20
N PRO A 68 -13.60 -16.03 -11.06
CA PRO A 68 -14.43 -16.96 -11.83
C PRO A 68 -15.05 -18.08 -10.99
N ILE A 69 -14.52 -18.34 -9.79
CA ILE A 69 -15.02 -19.38 -8.88
C ILE A 69 -16.22 -18.85 -8.08
N THR A 70 -16.07 -17.67 -7.45
CA THR A 70 -17.14 -17.05 -6.67
C THR A 70 -18.15 -16.29 -7.55
N LYS A 71 -17.75 -15.95 -8.78
CA LYS A 71 -18.50 -15.12 -9.74
C LYS A 71 -18.76 -13.70 -9.25
N LEU A 72 -17.95 -13.21 -8.31
CA LEU A 72 -18.03 -11.86 -7.76
C LEU A 72 -16.85 -11.01 -8.22
N ILE A 73 -17.05 -9.70 -8.22
CA ILE A 73 -15.95 -8.73 -8.34
C ILE A 73 -15.36 -8.55 -6.94
N GLU A 74 -14.05 -8.73 -6.82
CA GLU A 74 -13.32 -8.72 -5.56
C GLU A 74 -12.11 -7.76 -5.68
N ASN A 75 -11.67 -7.23 -4.54
CA ASN A 75 -10.49 -6.39 -4.48
C ASN A 75 -9.23 -7.26 -4.62
N ALA A 76 -8.36 -6.90 -5.56
CA ALA A 76 -7.00 -7.40 -5.66
C ALA A 76 -6.00 -6.36 -5.13
N TYR A 77 -5.02 -6.84 -4.38
CA TYR A 77 -3.99 -6.03 -3.72
C TYR A 77 -2.63 -6.64 -4.05
N ASP A 78 -1.98 -6.07 -5.06
CA ASP A 78 -0.64 -6.41 -5.57
C ASP A 78 0.14 -5.11 -5.87
#